data_AF-A0A352VQG8-F1
#
_entry.id   AF-A0A352VQG8-F1
#
_cell.length_a   1.000
_cell.length_b   1.000
_cell.length_c   1.000
_cell.angle_alpha   90.00
_cell.angle_beta   90.00
_cell.angle_gamma   90.00
#
_symmetry.space_group_name_H-M   'P 1'
#
loop_
_entity.id
_entity.type
_entity.pdbx_description
1 polymer ?
#
loop_
_entity_poly.entity_id
_entity_poly.type
_entity_poly.pdbx_seq_one_letter_code
_entity_poly.pdbx_strand_id
1 'polypeptide(L)'
;MSTPTTTAFILRQLGAALLLSASGLALLAAPLQGQDAEERPRPVEGEDFRVYDIGGRSSSFAAVLQTLSDTDVVLLGEEHDDVVGHRFEAELLGAAYRRLQAEDGRGVILSLEMFERDVQYILAEYLDGTISETHFLNSSRPWDGYEDHYRPLVEFSKEQGLTVIAANAPRRYVNRVSREGPESLQALSATAKSFLPPLPYPGPSPEYRAQWDAVMAEAMAGSEAQADAGGDDAGVDEADGDEA
;
A
#
# COMPACT_ATOMS: atom_id res chain seq x y z
N MET A 1 61.33 -21.41 21.52
CA MET A 1 61.29 -20.05 22.12
C MET A 1 59.96 -19.91 22.82
N SER A 2 59.96 -19.47 24.07
CA SER A 2 58.80 -19.59 24.96
C SER A 2 57.73 -18.52 24.71
N THR A 3 56.47 -18.88 24.96
CA THR A 3 55.44 -17.92 25.35
C THR A 3 55.75 -17.36 26.76
N PRO A 4 55.07 -16.28 27.19
CA PRO A 4 54.03 -16.55 28.18
C PRO A 4 52.75 -15.70 28.08
N THR A 5 51.67 -16.37 28.47
CA THR A 5 50.38 -15.89 28.98
C THR A 5 50.51 -14.90 30.17
N THR A 6 49.55 -13.98 30.34
CA THR A 6 49.00 -13.44 31.62
C THR A 6 47.73 -12.65 31.25
N THR A 7 46.48 -13.03 31.57
CA THR A 7 45.79 -13.33 32.85
C THR A 7 45.24 -12.08 33.56
N ALA A 8 43.96 -12.14 33.94
CA ALA A 8 43.14 -11.05 34.48
C ALA A 8 43.31 -10.78 35.99
N PHE A 9 42.97 -9.56 36.44
CA PHE A 9 42.53 -9.13 37.80
C PHE A 9 42.13 -7.63 37.73
N ILE A 10 41.39 -6.98 38.65
CA ILE A 10 40.76 -7.38 39.93
C ILE A 10 39.39 -6.66 40.09
N LEU A 11 38.44 -7.26 40.82
CA LEU A 11 37.15 -6.67 41.24
C LEU A 11 37.34 -5.66 42.40
N ARG A 12 36.61 -4.52 42.42
CA ARG A 12 36.30 -3.80 43.69
C ARG A 12 34.86 -3.26 43.74
N GLN A 13 34.14 -3.69 44.77
CA GLN A 13 32.88 -3.09 45.23
C GLN A 13 33.11 -2.03 46.32
N LEU A 14 32.01 -1.33 46.63
CA LEU A 14 31.58 -0.74 47.92
C LEU A 14 31.57 0.80 47.99
N GLY A 15 30.37 1.32 48.21
CA GLY A 15 30.03 2.72 48.49
C GLY A 15 28.52 2.83 48.65
N ALA A 16 28.02 2.85 49.88
CA ALA A 16 26.60 2.68 50.19
C ALA A 16 25.84 4.01 50.36
N ALA A 17 24.55 3.95 50.02
CA ALA A 17 23.42 4.71 50.57
C ALA A 17 23.49 6.26 50.67
N LEU A 18 22.57 6.91 49.94
CA LEU A 18 21.83 8.03 50.52
C LEU A 18 20.36 7.94 50.13
N LEU A 19 19.48 7.94 51.14
CA LEU A 19 18.03 8.06 50.98
C LEU A 19 17.68 9.53 50.72
N LEU A 20 16.91 9.79 49.67
CA LEU A 20 16.17 11.05 49.51
C LEU A 20 14.77 10.72 49.02
N SER A 21 13.82 10.78 49.95
CA SER A 21 12.39 10.67 49.70
C SER A 21 11.91 11.91 48.93
N ALA A 22 11.70 11.76 47.63
CA ALA A 22 10.89 12.68 46.85
C ALA A 22 9.51 12.03 46.63
N SER A 23 8.45 12.68 47.09
CA SER A 23 7.08 12.24 46.87
C SER A 23 6.73 12.35 45.38
N GLY A 24 7.02 11.28 44.64
CA GLY A 24 6.61 11.14 43.26
C GLY A 24 5.09 11.12 43.20
N LEU A 25 4.50 12.23 42.74
CA LEU A 25 3.09 12.29 42.38
C LEU A 25 2.88 11.27 41.26
N ALA A 26 2.31 10.12 41.61
CA ALA A 26 1.91 9.13 40.62
C ALA A 26 0.76 9.73 39.81
N LEU A 27 1.11 10.40 38.71
CA LEU A 27 0.19 10.54 37.59
C LEU A 27 -0.16 9.12 37.18
N LEU A 28 -1.34 8.68 37.60
CA LEU A 28 -2.08 7.65 36.90
C LEU A 28 -2.31 8.23 35.50
N ALA A 29 -1.39 7.88 34.59
CA ALA A 29 -1.69 7.90 33.18
C ALA A 29 -2.85 6.93 33.01
N ALA A 30 -4.07 7.47 33.02
CA ALA A 30 -5.22 6.75 32.51
C ALA A 30 -4.81 6.26 31.11
N PRO A 31 -5.13 5.01 30.73
CA PRO A 31 -4.96 4.63 29.34
C PRO A 31 -5.70 5.69 28.52
N LEU A 32 -5.01 6.30 27.56
CA LEU A 32 -5.70 6.90 26.43
C LEU A 32 -6.39 5.72 25.76
N GLN A 33 -7.64 5.50 26.15
CA GLN A 33 -8.55 4.65 25.42
C GLN A 33 -8.54 5.25 24.02
N GLY A 34 -7.91 4.53 23.08
CA GLY A 34 -8.03 4.86 21.68
C GLY A 34 -9.50 5.07 21.40
N GLN A 35 -9.82 6.09 20.59
CA GLN A 35 -11.15 6.15 20.01
C GLN A 35 -11.34 4.79 19.33
N ASP A 36 -12.26 3.96 19.85
CA ASP A 36 -12.52 2.65 19.27
C ASP A 36 -12.91 2.91 17.82
N ALA A 37 -11.99 2.64 16.89
CA ALA A 37 -12.29 2.69 15.48
C ALA A 37 -13.36 1.63 15.27
N GLU A 38 -14.56 2.03 14.85
CA GLU A 38 -15.67 1.09 14.64
C GLU A 38 -15.15 -0.08 13.81
N GLU A 39 -15.19 -1.29 14.38
CA GLU A 39 -14.64 -2.48 13.75
C GLU A 39 -15.43 -2.74 12.46
N ARG A 40 -14.86 -2.27 11.34
CA ARG A 40 -15.52 -2.33 10.03
C ARG A 40 -15.87 -3.79 9.73
N PRO A 41 -17.11 -4.09 9.30
CA PRO A 41 -17.52 -5.47 9.07
C PRO A 41 -16.60 -6.11 8.02
N ARG A 42 -15.99 -7.23 8.41
CA ARG A 42 -15.18 -8.05 7.50
C ARG A 42 -16.07 -8.59 6.37
N PRO A 43 -15.57 -8.62 5.12
CA PRO A 43 -16.36 -9.05 3.99
C PRO A 43 -16.65 -10.55 4.06
N VAL A 44 -17.85 -10.94 3.67
CA VAL A 44 -18.36 -12.31 3.78
C VAL A 44 -18.29 -13.02 2.43
N GLU A 45 -17.54 -14.13 2.36
CA GLU A 45 -17.43 -14.94 1.15
C GLU A 45 -18.78 -15.55 0.76
N GLY A 46 -19.18 -15.38 -0.50
CA GLY A 46 -20.47 -15.79 -1.05
C GLY A 46 -21.53 -14.69 -1.08
N GLU A 47 -21.44 -13.73 -0.13
CA GLU A 47 -22.33 -12.57 0.01
C GLU A 47 -21.71 -11.31 -0.61
N ASP A 48 -20.60 -10.82 -0.05
CA ASP A 48 -19.90 -9.60 -0.51
C ASP A 48 -18.96 -9.89 -1.69
N PHE A 49 -18.21 -11.01 -1.64
CA PHE A 49 -17.23 -11.38 -2.67
C PHE A 49 -17.29 -12.87 -3.03
N ARG A 50 -16.74 -13.24 -4.19
CA ARG A 50 -16.59 -14.64 -4.63
C ARG A 50 -15.24 -14.84 -5.30
N VAL A 51 -14.58 -15.94 -4.98
CA VAL A 51 -13.27 -16.27 -5.53
C VAL A 51 -13.41 -17.22 -6.73
N TYR A 52 -12.72 -16.90 -7.81
CA TYR A 52 -12.61 -17.74 -9.00
C TYR A 52 -11.14 -17.99 -9.33
N ASP A 53 -10.82 -19.11 -9.97
CA ASP A 53 -9.50 -19.33 -10.56
C ASP A 53 -9.38 -18.68 -11.96
N ILE A 54 -8.16 -18.71 -12.54
CA ILE A 54 -7.87 -18.16 -13.87
C ILE A 54 -8.68 -18.80 -15.01
N GLY A 55 -9.32 -19.96 -14.76
CA GLY A 55 -10.24 -20.60 -15.70
C GLY A 55 -11.72 -20.23 -15.45
N GLY A 56 -12.01 -19.27 -14.57
CA GLY A 56 -13.37 -18.87 -14.18
C GLY A 56 -14.11 -19.89 -13.31
N ARG A 57 -13.42 -20.89 -12.74
CA ARG A 57 -14.04 -21.90 -11.89
C ARG A 57 -14.13 -21.39 -10.46
N SER A 58 -15.24 -21.68 -9.78
CA SER A 58 -15.42 -21.35 -8.36
C SER A 58 -14.27 -21.92 -7.52
N SER A 59 -13.69 -21.07 -6.68
CA SER A 59 -12.62 -21.38 -5.73
C SER A 59 -13.07 -20.98 -4.32
N SER A 60 -12.14 -20.73 -3.40
CA SER A 60 -12.44 -20.14 -2.08
C SER A 60 -11.31 -19.26 -1.57
N PHE A 61 -11.61 -18.34 -0.64
CA PHE A 61 -10.61 -17.56 0.09
C PHE A 61 -9.60 -18.47 0.82
N ALA A 62 -10.08 -19.57 1.40
CA ALA A 62 -9.22 -20.58 2.01
C ALA A 62 -8.22 -21.21 1.01
N ALA A 63 -8.61 -21.40 -0.25
CA ALA A 63 -7.72 -21.89 -1.30
C ALA A 63 -6.68 -20.84 -1.72
N VAL A 64 -7.06 -19.54 -1.77
CA VAL A 64 -6.10 -18.44 -1.99
C VAL A 64 -5.04 -18.45 -0.88
N LEU A 65 -5.47 -18.50 0.38
CA LEU A 65 -4.57 -18.57 1.53
C LEU A 65 -3.63 -19.78 1.47
N GLN A 66 -4.09 -20.95 0.99
CA GLN A 66 -3.24 -22.13 0.83
C GLN A 66 -2.08 -21.92 -0.16
N THR A 67 -2.31 -21.18 -1.26
CA THR A 67 -1.25 -20.90 -2.25
C THR A 67 -0.17 -19.91 -1.77
N LEU A 68 -0.43 -19.15 -0.71
CA LEU A 68 0.52 -18.18 -0.16
C LEU A 68 1.78 -18.83 0.43
N SER A 69 1.66 -20.04 0.98
CA SER A 69 2.76 -20.73 1.68
C SER A 69 3.97 -21.00 0.78
N ASP A 70 3.70 -21.24 -0.52
CA ASP A 70 4.70 -21.53 -1.56
C ASP A 70 5.03 -20.32 -2.46
N THR A 71 4.57 -19.11 -2.08
CA THR A 71 4.69 -17.90 -2.90
C THR A 71 5.53 -16.82 -2.21
N ASP A 72 6.54 -16.27 -2.90
CA ASP A 72 7.39 -15.19 -2.38
C ASP A 72 6.79 -13.78 -2.60
N VAL A 73 6.04 -13.58 -3.70
CA VAL A 73 5.46 -12.29 -4.10
C VAL A 73 4.06 -12.51 -4.63
N VAL A 74 3.08 -11.81 -4.06
CA VAL A 74 1.71 -11.74 -4.55
C VAL A 74 1.46 -10.34 -5.09
N LEU A 75 0.89 -10.27 -6.29
CA LEU A 75 0.37 -9.03 -6.85
C LEU A 75 -1.16 -9.06 -6.70
N LEU A 76 -1.69 -8.06 -6.01
CA LEU A 76 -3.12 -7.83 -5.88
C LEU A 76 -3.46 -6.64 -6.79
N GLY A 77 -4.44 -6.83 -7.67
CA GLY A 77 -4.99 -5.76 -8.51
C GLY A 77 -6.35 -5.35 -7.94
N GLU A 78 -6.58 -4.05 -7.85
CA GLU A 78 -7.78 -3.44 -7.30
C GLU A 78 -8.50 -2.57 -8.35
N GLU A 79 -9.76 -2.26 -8.07
CA GLU A 79 -10.48 -1.13 -8.65
C GLU A 79 -10.56 -0.05 -7.56
N HIS A 80 -10.06 1.16 -7.81
CA HIS A 80 -9.77 2.12 -6.74
C HIS A 80 -11.00 2.59 -5.95
N ASP A 81 -12.20 2.48 -6.53
CA ASP A 81 -13.48 2.85 -5.92
C ASP A 81 -14.28 1.64 -5.37
N ASP A 82 -13.74 0.42 -5.40
CA ASP A 82 -14.40 -0.78 -4.85
C ASP A 82 -14.23 -0.90 -3.32
N VAL A 83 -15.23 -0.40 -2.59
CA VAL A 83 -15.32 -0.50 -1.12
C VAL A 83 -15.30 -1.95 -0.59
N VAL A 84 -15.75 -2.94 -1.36
CA VAL A 84 -15.67 -4.36 -0.96
C VAL A 84 -14.26 -4.89 -1.23
N GLY A 85 -13.67 -4.53 -2.37
CA GLY A 85 -12.27 -4.77 -2.71
C GLY A 85 -11.32 -4.35 -1.60
N HIS A 86 -11.34 -3.07 -1.19
CA HIS A 86 -10.51 -2.53 -0.10
C HIS A 86 -10.65 -3.28 1.23
N ARG A 87 -11.87 -3.70 1.58
CA ARG A 87 -12.12 -4.53 2.79
C ARG A 87 -11.58 -5.95 2.64
N PHE A 88 -11.65 -6.51 1.44
CA PHE A 88 -11.08 -7.82 1.13
C PHE A 88 -9.55 -7.78 1.19
N GLU A 89 -8.90 -6.71 0.74
CA GLU A 89 -7.44 -6.54 0.87
C GLU A 89 -7.00 -6.60 2.34
N ALA A 90 -7.71 -5.89 3.22
CA ALA A 90 -7.42 -5.85 4.65
C ALA A 90 -7.58 -7.22 5.33
N GLU A 91 -8.65 -7.98 5.01
CA GLU A 91 -8.81 -9.34 5.52
C GLU A 91 -7.79 -10.31 4.92
N LEU A 92 -7.43 -10.16 3.63
CA LEU A 92 -6.39 -10.96 2.97
C LEU A 92 -5.02 -10.73 3.63
N LEU A 93 -4.60 -9.48 3.83
CA LEU A 93 -3.35 -9.14 4.53
C LEU A 93 -3.34 -9.73 5.95
N GLY A 94 -4.44 -9.54 6.69
CA GLY A 94 -4.59 -10.05 8.05
C GLY A 94 -4.53 -11.58 8.12
N ALA A 95 -5.23 -12.27 7.22
CA ALA A 95 -5.27 -13.72 7.16
C ALA A 95 -3.95 -14.33 6.66
N ALA A 96 -3.31 -13.71 5.67
CA ALA A 96 -1.99 -14.08 5.16
C ALA A 96 -0.93 -14.00 6.27
N TYR A 97 -0.86 -12.87 6.99
CA TYR A 97 0.06 -12.70 8.12
C TYR A 97 -0.17 -13.76 9.20
N ARG A 98 -1.42 -13.94 9.68
CA ARG A 98 -1.76 -14.94 10.70
C ARG A 98 -1.36 -16.36 10.27
N ARG A 99 -1.57 -16.70 8.99
CA ARG A 99 -1.26 -18.01 8.41
C ARG A 99 0.25 -18.26 8.34
N LEU A 100 1.00 -17.36 7.70
CA LEU A 100 2.43 -17.52 7.49
C LEU A 100 3.20 -17.49 8.83
N GLN A 101 2.79 -16.62 9.77
CA GLN A 101 3.35 -16.63 11.13
C GLN A 101 3.10 -17.96 11.86
N ALA A 102 1.94 -18.60 11.67
CA ALA A 102 1.61 -19.87 12.31
C ALA A 102 2.28 -21.10 11.65
N GLU A 103 2.67 -21.02 10.37
CA GLU A 103 3.27 -22.14 9.64
C GLU A 103 4.80 -22.20 9.80
N ASP A 104 5.51 -21.11 9.54
CA ASP A 104 6.99 -21.06 9.56
C ASP A 104 7.56 -19.78 10.21
N GLY A 105 6.71 -18.87 10.70
CA GLY A 105 7.13 -17.59 11.28
C GLY A 105 7.55 -16.54 10.24
N ARG A 106 7.27 -16.77 8.95
CA ARG A 106 7.66 -15.88 7.85
C ARG A 106 7.04 -14.50 7.99
N GLY A 107 7.90 -13.47 7.96
CA GLY A 107 7.47 -12.08 7.98
C GLY A 107 6.73 -11.70 6.70
N VAL A 108 5.73 -10.82 6.84
CA VAL A 108 4.99 -10.25 5.71
C VAL A 108 5.46 -8.81 5.48
N ILE A 109 5.59 -8.43 4.21
CA ILE A 109 5.91 -7.06 3.78
C ILE A 109 4.76 -6.58 2.91
N LEU A 110 4.23 -5.41 3.22
CA LEU A 110 3.19 -4.75 2.42
C LEU A 110 3.86 -3.79 1.43
N SER A 111 3.35 -3.70 0.20
CA SER A 111 3.84 -2.79 -0.83
C SER A 111 2.66 -2.05 -1.44
N LEU A 112 2.65 -0.72 -1.39
CA LEU A 112 1.51 0.12 -1.75
C LEU A 112 1.87 1.10 -2.86
N GLU A 113 1.07 1.12 -3.93
CA GLU A 113 1.18 2.08 -5.04
C GLU A 113 0.76 3.52 -4.64
N MET A 114 -0.03 3.61 -3.57
CA MET A 114 -0.67 4.83 -3.08
C MET A 114 0.34 5.79 -2.41
N PHE A 115 1.61 5.36 -2.28
CA PHE A 115 2.72 6.12 -1.73
C PHE A 115 3.92 6.17 -2.69
N GLU A 116 4.42 7.38 -2.94
CA GLU A 116 5.61 7.62 -3.77
C GLU A 116 6.91 7.21 -3.05
N ARG A 117 7.85 6.59 -3.76
CA ARG A 117 9.09 6.02 -3.19
C ARG A 117 9.95 7.02 -2.41
N ASP A 118 9.84 8.31 -2.71
CA ASP A 118 10.59 9.37 -2.05
C ASP A 118 10.05 9.76 -0.67
N VAL A 119 8.84 9.33 -0.28
CA VAL A 119 8.27 9.52 1.07
C VAL A 119 8.46 8.31 1.98
N GLN A 120 9.22 7.29 1.55
CA GLN A 120 9.44 6.05 2.33
C GLN A 120 9.91 6.29 3.78
N TYR A 121 10.70 7.35 4.03
CA TYR A 121 11.17 7.68 5.37
C TYR A 121 10.04 8.22 6.27
N ILE A 122 9.12 9.02 5.72
CA ILE A 122 7.94 9.55 6.42
C ILE A 122 6.99 8.42 6.78
N LEU A 123 6.81 7.46 5.86
CA LEU A 123 6.03 6.25 6.13
C LEU A 123 6.67 5.41 7.24
N ALA A 124 8.00 5.28 7.26
CA ALA A 124 8.71 4.59 8.34
C ALA A 124 8.55 5.29 9.70
N GLU A 125 8.74 6.62 9.74
CA GLU A 125 8.51 7.47 10.94
C GLU A 125 7.05 7.39 11.46
N TYR A 126 6.09 7.07 10.60
CA TYR A 126 4.70 6.87 11.01
C TYR A 126 4.46 5.48 11.62
N LEU A 127 5.04 4.46 11.01
CA LEU A 127 4.94 3.06 11.45
C LEU A 127 5.68 2.83 12.78
N ASP A 128 6.82 3.48 12.99
CA ASP A 128 7.56 3.40 14.26
C ASP A 128 7.00 4.30 15.38
N GLY A 129 6.04 5.17 15.06
CA GLY A 129 5.37 6.07 16.01
C GLY A 129 6.12 7.38 16.29
N THR A 130 7.18 7.71 15.55
CA THR A 130 7.91 8.98 15.64
C THR A 130 7.03 10.19 15.29
N ILE A 131 6.13 10.05 14.30
CA ILE A 131 5.19 11.10 13.89
C ILE A 131 3.73 10.70 14.05
N SER A 132 2.84 11.68 14.25
CA SER A 132 1.40 11.46 14.27
C SER A 132 0.84 11.20 12.87
N GLU A 133 -0.37 10.62 12.80
CA GLU A 133 -1.07 10.39 11.52
C GLU A 133 -1.27 11.69 10.75
N THR A 134 -1.61 12.78 11.44
CA THR A 134 -1.72 14.12 10.83
C THR A 134 -0.40 14.58 10.21
N HIS A 135 0.75 14.33 10.84
CA HIS A 135 2.06 14.68 10.26
C HIS A 135 2.43 13.78 9.08
N PHE A 136 2.11 12.49 9.18
CA PHE A 136 2.26 11.51 8.11
C PHE A 136 1.49 11.95 6.85
N LEU A 137 0.17 12.11 6.93
CA LEU A 137 -0.69 12.43 5.78
C LEU A 137 -0.28 13.75 5.09
N ASN A 138 0.01 14.79 5.88
CA ASN A 138 0.47 16.08 5.35
C ASN A 138 1.82 16.02 4.62
N SER A 139 2.62 14.98 4.85
CA SER A 139 3.99 14.88 4.35
C SER A 139 4.17 13.76 3.30
N SER A 140 3.36 12.69 3.37
CA SER A 140 3.48 11.50 2.52
C SER A 140 2.72 11.59 1.19
N ARG A 141 1.77 12.52 1.04
CA ARG A 141 0.94 12.69 -0.17
C ARG A 141 0.21 11.38 -0.56
N PRO A 142 -0.57 10.76 0.35
CA PRO A 142 -1.38 9.61 -0.01
C PRO A 142 -2.39 9.99 -1.10
N TRP A 143 -2.94 8.98 -1.76
CA TRP A 143 -4.07 9.17 -2.66
C TRP A 143 -5.33 9.56 -1.89
N ASP A 144 -6.29 10.15 -2.61
CA ASP A 144 -7.63 10.42 -2.09
C ASP A 144 -8.29 9.10 -1.63
N GLY A 145 -9.18 9.16 -0.64
CA GLY A 145 -9.80 7.97 -0.05
C GLY A 145 -8.94 7.19 0.96
N TYR A 146 -7.72 7.65 1.30
CA TYR A 146 -6.82 6.98 2.25
C TYR A 146 -7.51 6.49 3.53
N GLU A 147 -8.31 7.33 4.19
CA GLU A 147 -8.95 7.01 5.47
C GLU A 147 -9.87 5.78 5.38
N ASP A 148 -10.49 5.57 4.22
CA ASP A 148 -11.45 4.50 3.99
C ASP A 148 -10.84 3.26 3.35
N HIS A 149 -9.92 3.46 2.40
CA HIS A 149 -9.40 2.42 1.52
C HIS A 149 -8.11 1.81 2.10
N TYR A 150 -7.11 2.65 2.37
CA TYR A 150 -5.72 2.21 2.61
C TYR A 150 -5.29 2.27 4.08
N ARG A 151 -5.94 3.09 4.90
CA ARG A 151 -5.69 3.20 6.34
C ARG A 151 -5.79 1.86 7.09
N PRO A 152 -6.76 0.96 6.82
CA PRO A 152 -6.80 -0.34 7.49
C PRO A 152 -5.54 -1.19 7.25
N LEU A 153 -4.97 -1.13 6.04
CA LEU A 153 -3.74 -1.85 5.69
C LEU A 153 -2.51 -1.27 6.41
N VAL A 154 -2.43 0.07 6.50
CA VAL A 154 -1.33 0.77 7.17
C VAL A 154 -1.39 0.59 8.69
N GLU A 155 -2.56 0.73 9.32
CA GLU A 155 -2.70 0.55 10.77
C GLU A 155 -2.49 -0.92 11.18
N PHE A 156 -3.01 -1.89 10.41
CA PHE A 156 -2.68 -3.30 10.66
C PHE A 156 -1.17 -3.55 10.56
N SER A 157 -0.51 -2.99 9.55
CA SER A 157 0.93 -3.09 9.38
C SER A 157 1.70 -2.47 10.55
N LYS A 158 1.23 -1.33 11.06
CA LYS A 158 1.79 -0.64 12.22
C LYS A 158 1.64 -1.46 13.51
N GLU A 159 0.44 -1.96 13.79
CA GLU A 159 0.14 -2.78 14.96
C GLU A 159 0.95 -4.07 15.02
N GLN A 160 1.17 -4.71 13.85
CA GLN A 160 1.92 -5.95 13.73
C GLN A 160 3.43 -5.76 13.47
N GLY A 161 3.90 -4.51 13.33
CA GLY A 161 5.30 -4.20 13.03
C GLY A 161 5.78 -4.64 11.64
N LEU A 162 4.88 -4.72 10.66
CA LEU A 162 5.21 -5.05 9.27
C LEU A 162 5.96 -3.90 8.59
N THR A 163 6.84 -4.26 7.65
CA THR A 163 7.44 -3.27 6.76
C THR A 163 6.43 -2.89 5.67
N VAL A 164 6.17 -1.59 5.50
CA VAL A 164 5.40 -1.07 4.36
C VAL A 164 6.33 -0.35 3.39
N ILE A 165 6.28 -0.76 2.13
CA ILE A 165 7.04 -0.20 1.01
C ILE A 165 6.17 0.81 0.27
N ALA A 166 6.63 2.06 0.21
CA ALA A 166 6.13 3.04 -0.74
C ALA A 166 6.65 2.66 -2.14
N ALA A 167 5.78 2.14 -2.99
CA ALA A 167 6.15 1.41 -4.20
C ALA A 167 6.25 2.29 -5.45
N ASN A 168 5.51 3.40 -5.51
CA ASN A 168 5.28 4.12 -6.76
C ASN A 168 6.42 5.07 -7.12
N ALA A 169 6.65 5.29 -8.41
CA ALA A 169 7.62 6.26 -8.87
C ALA A 169 7.13 7.69 -8.57
N PRO A 170 7.97 8.59 -8.02
CA PRO A 170 7.52 9.95 -7.72
C PRO A 170 6.97 10.65 -8.97
N ARG A 171 5.72 11.15 -8.92
CA ARG A 171 4.95 11.61 -10.09
C ARG A 171 5.65 12.73 -10.88
N ARG A 172 6.50 13.52 -10.21
CA ARG A 172 7.39 14.51 -10.86
C ARG A 172 8.36 13.91 -11.89
N TYR A 173 8.81 12.66 -11.70
CA TYR A 173 9.68 11.93 -12.63
C TYR A 173 8.87 11.18 -13.69
N VAL A 174 7.69 10.66 -13.34
CA VAL A 174 6.73 10.09 -14.32
C VAL A 174 6.33 11.16 -15.35
N ASN A 175 5.91 12.34 -14.90
CA ASN A 175 5.61 13.50 -15.75
C ASN A 175 6.80 13.93 -16.62
N ARG A 176 8.03 13.71 -16.13
CA ARG A 176 9.25 14.03 -16.87
C ARG A 176 9.50 13.05 -18.01
N VAL A 177 9.34 11.75 -17.77
CA VAL A 177 9.40 10.72 -18.82
C VAL A 177 8.35 10.99 -19.90
N SER A 178 7.11 11.30 -19.50
CA SER A 178 6.00 11.60 -20.42
C SER A 178 6.31 12.77 -21.37
N ARG A 179 7.00 13.82 -20.88
CA ARG A 179 7.35 15.01 -21.67
C ARG A 179 8.68 14.94 -22.42
N GLU A 180 9.68 14.29 -21.85
CA GLU A 180 11.10 14.42 -22.23
C GLU A 180 11.77 13.07 -22.56
N GLY A 181 11.03 11.96 -22.47
CA GLY A 181 11.52 10.61 -22.73
C GLY A 181 12.25 9.95 -21.55
N PRO A 182 12.43 8.61 -21.56
CA PRO A 182 13.14 7.86 -20.51
C PRO A 182 14.58 8.33 -20.27
N GLU A 183 15.28 8.71 -21.33
CA GLU A 183 16.68 9.17 -21.31
C GLU A 183 16.86 10.41 -20.45
N SER A 184 15.81 11.24 -20.34
CA SER A 184 15.82 12.46 -19.53
C SER A 184 16.27 12.16 -18.09
N LEU A 185 15.86 11.02 -17.51
CA LEU A 185 16.18 10.63 -16.12
C LEU A 185 17.68 10.54 -15.86
N GLN A 186 18.52 10.39 -16.89
CA GLN A 186 19.98 10.39 -16.73
C GLN A 186 20.54 11.71 -16.21
N ALA A 187 19.84 12.83 -16.42
CA ALA A 187 20.23 14.14 -15.91
C ALA A 187 19.89 14.37 -14.42
N LEU A 188 19.20 13.43 -13.76
CA LEU A 188 18.82 13.55 -12.35
C LEU A 188 20.00 13.37 -11.39
N SER A 189 19.91 13.97 -10.20
CA SER A 189 20.89 13.80 -9.11
C SER A 189 20.91 12.36 -8.58
N ALA A 190 21.98 11.99 -7.87
CA ALA A 190 22.08 10.66 -7.26
C ALA A 190 20.90 10.36 -6.31
N THR A 191 20.51 11.33 -5.47
CA THR A 191 19.35 11.22 -4.57
C THR A 191 18.02 11.06 -5.32
N ALA A 192 17.84 11.76 -6.44
CA ALA A 192 16.65 11.58 -7.27
C ALA A 192 16.62 10.18 -7.91
N LYS A 193 17.78 9.67 -8.36
CA LYS A 193 17.93 8.33 -8.92
C LYS A 193 17.75 7.21 -7.89
N SER A 194 18.01 7.43 -6.60
CA SER A 194 17.74 6.41 -5.56
C SER A 194 16.24 6.17 -5.28
N PHE A 195 15.35 6.97 -5.84
CA PHE A 195 13.89 6.74 -5.81
C PHE A 195 13.35 6.07 -7.09
N LEU A 196 14.23 5.64 -8.00
CA LEU A 196 13.89 5.07 -9.30
C LEU A 196 14.42 3.64 -9.42
N PRO A 197 13.85 2.81 -10.32
CA PRO A 197 14.49 1.56 -10.72
C PRO A 197 15.86 1.83 -11.37
N PRO A 198 16.76 0.82 -11.43
CA PRO A 198 18.02 0.92 -12.16
C PRO A 198 17.83 1.45 -13.58
N LEU A 199 18.63 2.45 -13.97
CA LEU A 199 18.52 3.12 -15.27
C LEU A 199 19.59 2.60 -16.27
N PRO A 200 19.24 2.39 -17.55
CA PRO A 200 17.90 2.50 -18.13
C PRO A 200 16.99 1.36 -17.66
N TYR A 201 15.73 1.67 -17.39
CA TYR A 201 14.71 0.65 -17.13
C TYR A 201 14.24 0.07 -18.49
N PRO A 202 13.89 -1.23 -18.55
CA PRO A 202 13.36 -1.82 -19.77
C PRO A 202 11.97 -1.27 -20.09
N GLY A 203 11.60 -1.25 -21.37
CA GLY A 203 10.20 -1.07 -21.76
C GLY A 203 9.33 -2.27 -21.32
N PRO A 204 7.99 -2.16 -21.45
CA PRO A 204 7.10 -3.30 -21.23
C PRO A 204 7.50 -4.50 -22.10
N SER A 205 7.25 -5.71 -21.62
CA SER A 205 7.47 -6.92 -22.44
C SER A 205 6.54 -6.90 -23.66
N PRO A 206 6.89 -7.59 -24.77
CA PRO A 206 6.03 -7.69 -25.95
C PRO A 206 4.63 -8.22 -25.61
N GLU A 207 4.54 -9.15 -24.66
CA GLU A 207 3.29 -9.79 -24.21
C GLU A 207 2.42 -8.80 -23.44
N TYR A 208 2.99 -8.09 -22.45
CA TYR A 208 2.26 -7.06 -21.70
C TYR A 208 1.81 -5.92 -22.61
N ARG A 209 2.69 -5.48 -23.54
CA ARG A 209 2.34 -4.48 -24.55
C ARG A 209 1.17 -4.96 -25.42
N ALA A 210 1.19 -6.20 -25.89
CA ALA A 210 0.11 -6.74 -26.71
C ALA A 210 -1.23 -6.84 -25.94
N GLN A 211 -1.18 -7.19 -24.64
CA GLN A 211 -2.35 -7.18 -23.76
C GLN A 211 -2.90 -5.75 -23.58
N TRP A 212 -2.04 -4.79 -23.27
CA TRP A 212 -2.42 -3.38 -23.13
C TRP A 212 -3.01 -2.80 -24.43
N ASP A 213 -2.33 -3.00 -25.56
CA ASP A 213 -2.76 -2.51 -26.86
C ASP A 213 -4.13 -3.13 -27.26
N ALA A 214 -4.43 -4.37 -26.83
CA ALA A 214 -5.74 -5.01 -27.03
C ALA A 214 -6.84 -4.43 -26.13
N VAL A 215 -6.60 -4.26 -24.83
CA VAL A 215 -7.56 -3.66 -23.87
C VAL A 215 -7.92 -2.23 -24.29
N MET A 216 -6.93 -1.44 -24.72
CA MET A 216 -7.18 -0.08 -25.19
C MET A 216 -7.98 -0.04 -26.50
N ALA A 217 -7.80 -1.01 -27.40
CA ALA A 217 -8.59 -1.11 -28.62
C ALA A 217 -10.06 -1.47 -28.34
N GLU A 218 -10.31 -2.36 -27.37
CA GLU A 218 -11.66 -2.72 -26.93
C GLU A 218 -12.38 -1.54 -26.26
N ALA A 219 -11.69 -0.82 -25.36
CA ALA A 219 -12.23 0.37 -24.71
C ALA A 219 -12.60 1.49 -25.71
N MET A 220 -11.75 1.73 -26.72
CA MET A 220 -12.03 2.68 -27.81
C MET A 220 -13.27 2.26 -28.60
N ALA A 221 -13.36 1.00 -29.05
CA ALA A 221 -14.50 0.50 -29.81
C ALA A 221 -15.82 0.55 -29.03
N GLY A 222 -15.79 0.30 -27.72
CA GLY A 222 -16.94 0.47 -26.84
C GLY A 222 -17.41 1.93 -26.75
N SER A 223 -16.47 2.88 -26.69
CA SER A 223 -16.80 4.31 -26.63
C SER A 223 -17.41 4.84 -27.94
N GLU A 224 -16.95 4.36 -29.10
CA GLU A 224 -17.51 4.71 -30.40
C GLU A 224 -18.94 4.15 -30.56
N ALA A 225 -19.18 2.90 -30.17
CA ALA A 225 -20.51 2.29 -30.23
C ALA A 225 -21.52 3.00 -29.30
N GLN A 226 -21.07 3.50 -28.14
CA GLN A 226 -21.93 4.24 -27.22
C GLN A 226 -22.22 5.68 -27.68
N ALA A 227 -21.32 6.29 -28.46
CA ALA A 227 -21.56 7.59 -29.09
C ALA A 227 -22.58 7.50 -30.23
N ASP A 228 -22.52 6.45 -31.06
CA ASP A 228 -23.44 6.23 -32.19
C ASP A 228 -24.89 5.94 -31.71
N ALA A 229 -25.03 5.19 -30.61
CA ALA A 229 -26.33 4.86 -30.02
C ALA A 229 -27.05 6.04 -29.31
N GLY A 230 -26.37 7.19 -29.13
CA GLY A 230 -26.92 8.37 -28.43
C GLY A 230 -27.47 9.48 -29.35
N GLY A 231 -27.45 9.29 -30.67
CA GLY A 231 -27.67 10.38 -31.64
C GLY A 231 -29.11 10.67 -32.06
N ASP A 232 -30.09 9.85 -31.68
CA ASP A 232 -31.37 9.73 -32.42
C ASP A 232 -32.61 10.40 -31.76
N ASP A 233 -32.46 11.19 -30.69
CA ASP A 233 -33.57 11.95 -30.06
C ASP A 233 -33.38 13.47 -30.09
N ALA A 234 -33.41 14.02 -31.31
CA ALA A 234 -33.54 15.46 -31.57
C ALA A 234 -34.42 15.71 -32.82
N GLY A 235 -35.57 15.05 -32.87
CA GLY A 235 -36.61 15.29 -33.88
C GLY A 235 -37.24 16.67 -33.70
N VAL A 236 -36.76 17.65 -34.48
CA VAL A 236 -37.31 19.01 -34.54
C VAL A 236 -38.73 18.98 -35.11
N ASP A 237 -39.69 19.56 -34.40
CA ASP A 237 -41.03 19.88 -34.92
C ASP A 237 -41.31 21.37 -34.68
N GLU A 238 -40.63 22.23 -35.44
CA GLU A 238 -41.05 23.62 -35.66
C GLU A 238 -41.95 23.65 -36.90
N ALA A 239 -43.25 23.94 -36.69
CA ALA A 239 -44.17 24.26 -37.78
C ALA A 239 -45.10 25.41 -37.36
N ASP A 240 -44.94 26.52 -38.08
CA ASP A 240 -45.93 27.55 -38.40
C ASP A 240 -46.70 28.25 -37.27
N GLY A 241 -46.42 29.55 -37.11
CA GLY A 241 -47.37 30.49 -36.51
C GLY A 241 -48.28 31.11 -37.57
N ASP A 242 -49.46 31.56 -37.17
CA ASP A 242 -50.23 32.55 -37.94
C ASP A 242 -51.17 33.41 -37.05
N GLU A 243 -51.51 34.59 -37.56
CA GLU A 243 -52.54 35.56 -37.17
C GLU A 243 -52.83 35.88 -35.67
N ALA A 244 -52.47 37.10 -35.23
CA ALA A 244 -53.40 38.24 -35.03
C ALA A 244 -52.84 39.36 -34.11
#